data_AF-A0A3D2FSN3-F1
#
_entry.id   AF-A0A3D2FSN3-F1
#
_cell.length_a   1.000
_cell.length_b   1.000
_cell.length_c   1.000
_cell.angle_alpha   90.00
_cell.angle_beta   90.00
_cell.angle_gamma   90.00
#
_symmetry.space_group_name_H-M   'P 1'
#
loop_
_entity.id
_entity.type
_entity.pdbx_description
1 polymer ?
#
loop_
_entity_poly.entity_id
_entity_poly.type
_entity_poly.pdbx_seq_one_letter_code
_entity_poly.pdbx_strand_id
1 'polypeptide(L)'
;MQGIALYLWFLLSVIRKLKPTMGKQNRDIRFFLVLNVLGWTFFGLGSTALTLFMVNNQEVSMLHNWHLFTVDIFIHFTIFSICAAVGLRALPLFLRLPAIKWNVKRFSIFYLIAILVFFGLKIFYHYIYIASLPKIISIISILKNALLIWFIYKLDVLFQTRPPWTAEQKETRVPHRKEPREYLPDYGEFGRFEWLIRSAFIWLFIGLVFDIISQLGLLFWIQTGISTDGIRHMWLAGFTSLLIMGMAVRMIPGMTGAMKLQRPNRVAILAIVVNMAVLFRALTLVLPESWLNIIPNGSIITTQLFGLSGILFMIGLWIFYTIMKPVLKEAPID
;
A
#
# COMPACT_ATOMS: atom_id res chain seq x y z
N MET A 1 12.40 19.77 -1.97
CA MET A 1 13.20 19.39 -0.78
C MET A 1 12.64 19.89 0.54
N GLN A 2 12.27 21.17 0.67
CA GLN A 2 11.78 21.75 1.93
C GLN A 2 10.61 20.96 2.55
N GLY A 3 9.64 20.51 1.74
CA GLY A 3 8.53 19.67 2.23
C GLY A 3 8.94 18.30 2.77
N ILE A 4 9.88 17.59 2.11
CA ILE A 4 10.38 16.29 2.60
C ILE A 4 11.18 16.48 3.89
N ALA A 5 12.02 17.53 3.96
CA ALA A 5 12.78 17.84 5.17
C ALA A 5 11.86 18.17 6.35
N LEU A 6 10.82 18.99 6.13
CA LEU A 6 9.81 19.29 7.14
C LEU A 6 9.08 18.03 7.61
N TYR A 7 8.68 17.17 6.68
CA TYR A 7 8.02 15.90 7.00
C TYR A 7 8.93 14.96 7.81
N LEU A 8 10.19 14.79 7.40
CA LEU A 8 11.17 13.97 8.12
C LEU A 8 11.44 14.52 9.52
N TRP A 9 11.58 15.83 9.65
CA TRP A 9 11.74 16.51 10.95
C TRP A 9 10.55 16.23 11.86
N PHE A 10 9.32 16.41 11.34
CA PHE A 10 8.10 16.11 12.08
C PHE A 10 8.06 14.63 12.52
N LEU A 11 8.33 13.70 11.60
CA LEU A 11 8.27 12.26 11.87
C LEU A 11 9.32 11.85 12.92
N LEU A 12 10.55 12.36 12.83
CA LEU A 12 11.59 12.14 13.84
C LEU A 12 11.21 12.71 15.20
N SER A 13 10.56 13.88 15.23
CA SER A 13 10.08 14.47 16.48
C SER A 13 9.03 13.58 17.17
N VAL A 14 8.14 12.96 16.40
CA VAL A 14 7.14 12.00 16.88
C VAL A 14 7.82 10.73 17.40
N ILE A 15 8.75 10.15 16.64
CA ILE A 15 9.49 8.95 17.06
C ILE A 15 10.23 9.17 18.38
N ARG A 16 10.92 10.31 18.55
CA ARG A 16 11.66 10.62 19.78
C ARG A 16 10.75 10.75 21.01
N LYS A 17 9.51 11.22 20.84
CA LYS A 17 8.54 11.38 21.92
C LYS A 17 7.79 10.10 22.28
N LEU A 18 7.76 9.10 21.39
CA LEU A 18 7.15 7.80 21.67
C LEU A 18 7.98 7.03 22.72
N LYS A 19 7.59 7.15 24.00
CA LYS A 19 8.21 6.38 25.10
C LYS A 19 8.06 4.86 24.85
N PRO A 20 9.08 4.05 25.15
CA PRO A 20 9.12 2.61 24.86
C PRO A 20 8.23 1.74 25.78
N THR A 21 7.10 2.24 26.26
CA THR A 21 6.30 1.59 27.32
C THR A 21 5.40 0.45 26.86
N MET A 22 5.62 -0.12 25.66
CA MET A 22 4.82 -1.24 25.15
C MET A 22 5.63 -2.54 25.19
N GLY A 23 5.74 -3.16 26.38
CA GLY A 23 6.49 -4.40 26.62
C GLY A 23 6.01 -5.66 25.87
N LYS A 24 5.00 -5.57 24.99
CA LYS A 24 4.53 -6.72 24.21
C LYS A 24 5.20 -6.74 22.83
N GLN A 25 6.18 -7.62 22.66
CA GLN A 25 6.98 -7.81 21.42
C GLN A 25 6.13 -7.95 20.14
N ASN A 26 4.89 -8.45 20.25
CA ASN A 26 4.01 -8.74 19.12
C ASN A 26 3.36 -7.51 18.46
N ARG A 27 3.68 -6.28 18.90
CA ARG A 27 3.16 -5.04 18.30
C ARG A 27 4.25 -4.00 18.01
N ASP A 28 5.51 -4.39 18.06
CA ASP A 28 6.61 -3.45 17.81
C ASP A 28 6.67 -3.06 16.32
N ILE A 29 6.23 -1.84 16.02
CA ILE A 29 6.21 -1.28 14.64
C ILE A 29 7.42 -0.38 14.35
N ARG A 30 8.37 -0.26 15.29
CA ARG A 30 9.48 0.70 15.17
C ARG A 30 10.34 0.47 13.93
N PHE A 31 10.64 -0.78 13.61
CA PHE A 31 11.42 -1.13 12.41
C PHE A 31 10.75 -0.65 11.13
N PHE A 32 9.43 -0.73 11.03
CA PHE A 32 8.69 -0.20 9.88
C PHE A 32 8.72 1.33 9.81
N LEU A 33 8.68 2.02 10.96
CA LEU A 33 8.81 3.47 11.00
C LEU A 33 10.23 3.92 10.59
N VAL A 34 11.27 3.21 11.04
CA VAL A 34 12.66 3.47 10.63
C VAL A 34 12.82 3.25 9.12
N LEU A 35 12.31 2.13 8.60
CA LEU A 35 12.28 1.85 7.16
C LEU A 35 11.60 2.98 6.39
N ASN A 36 10.47 3.48 6.88
CA ASN A 36 9.75 4.59 6.25
C ASN A 36 10.60 5.86 6.17
N VAL A 37 11.25 6.25 7.28
CA VAL A 37 12.15 7.41 7.32
C VAL A 37 13.31 7.25 6.32
N LEU A 38 13.91 6.06 6.26
CA LEU A 38 14.97 5.75 5.31
C LEU A 38 14.47 5.86 3.87
N GLY A 39 13.30 5.33 3.56
CA GLY A 39 12.71 5.39 2.22
C GLY A 39 12.48 6.82 1.74
N TRP A 40 11.92 7.69 2.58
CA TRP A 40 11.80 9.13 2.26
C TRP A 40 13.14 9.81 2.07
N THR A 41 14.12 9.47 2.91
CA THR A 41 15.47 10.05 2.83
C THR A 41 16.14 9.66 1.51
N PHE A 42 16.17 8.37 1.17
CA PHE A 42 16.74 7.88 -0.09
C PHE A 42 16.01 8.44 -1.31
N PHE A 43 14.67 8.45 -1.29
CA PHE A 43 13.89 9.00 -2.41
C PHE A 43 14.10 10.50 -2.60
N GLY A 44 14.08 11.27 -1.51
CA GLY A 44 14.26 12.72 -1.54
C GLY A 44 15.67 13.13 -2.00
N LEU A 45 16.71 12.49 -1.44
CA LEU A 45 18.09 12.73 -1.86
C LEU A 45 18.32 12.28 -3.31
N GLY A 46 17.89 11.08 -3.67
CA GLY A 46 18.05 10.55 -5.03
C GLY A 46 17.34 11.39 -6.08
N SER A 47 16.08 11.79 -5.84
CA SER A 47 15.34 12.66 -6.76
C SER A 47 16.00 14.04 -6.89
N THR A 48 16.55 14.58 -5.80
CA THR A 48 17.25 15.87 -5.84
C THR A 48 18.55 15.77 -6.63
N ALA A 49 19.34 14.73 -6.40
CA ALA A 49 20.58 14.49 -7.14
C ALA A 49 20.29 14.31 -8.65
N LEU A 50 19.27 13.54 -9.01
CA LEU A 50 18.85 13.37 -10.41
C LEU A 50 18.34 14.66 -11.03
N THR A 51 17.62 15.49 -10.29
CA THR A 51 17.16 16.80 -10.77
C THR A 51 18.33 17.76 -10.99
N LEU A 52 19.28 17.80 -10.06
CA LEU A 52 20.49 18.63 -10.20
C LEU A 52 21.34 18.16 -11.38
N PHE A 53 21.48 16.85 -11.58
CA PHE A 53 22.16 16.28 -12.74
C PHE A 53 21.46 16.68 -14.05
N MET A 54 20.12 16.56 -14.11
CA MET A 54 19.33 16.96 -15.28
C MET A 54 19.55 18.45 -15.62
N VAL A 55 19.48 19.33 -14.61
CA VAL A 55 19.70 20.78 -14.79
C VAL A 55 21.14 21.08 -15.23
N ASN A 56 22.14 20.44 -14.61
CA ASN A 56 23.55 20.68 -14.91
C ASN A 56 23.92 20.24 -16.34
N ASN A 57 23.31 19.16 -16.83
CA ASN A 57 23.55 18.64 -18.17
C ASN A 57 22.55 19.17 -19.22
N GLN A 58 21.66 20.08 -18.83
CA GLN A 58 20.61 20.64 -19.71
C GLN A 58 19.71 19.57 -20.36
N GLU A 59 19.49 18.46 -19.67
CA GLU A 59 18.61 17.39 -20.14
C GLU A 59 17.13 17.73 -19.87
N VAL A 60 16.23 17.27 -20.73
CA VAL A 60 14.77 17.51 -20.60
C VAL A 60 14.14 16.54 -19.59
N SER A 61 14.80 15.42 -19.28
CA SER A 61 14.28 14.37 -18.42
C SER A 61 15.35 13.82 -17.48
N MET A 62 14.91 13.34 -16.32
CA MET A 62 15.79 12.62 -15.39
C MET A 62 16.21 11.28 -15.98
N LEU A 63 17.41 10.80 -15.64
CA LEU A 63 17.88 9.45 -15.96
C LEU A 63 16.85 8.40 -15.52
N HIS A 64 16.15 7.82 -16.50
CA HIS A 64 14.95 7.03 -16.27
C HIS A 64 15.18 5.84 -15.32
N ASN A 65 16.26 5.08 -15.53
CA ASN A 65 16.59 3.89 -14.72
C ASN A 65 16.82 4.24 -13.23
N TRP A 66 17.52 5.34 -12.96
CA TRP A 66 17.78 5.78 -11.59
C TRP A 66 16.53 6.35 -10.92
N HIS A 67 15.68 7.06 -11.68
CA HIS A 67 14.39 7.51 -11.17
C HIS A 67 13.47 6.32 -10.82
N LEU A 68 13.38 5.32 -11.69
CA LEU A 68 12.60 4.11 -11.40
C LEU A 68 13.17 3.34 -10.20
N PHE A 69 14.50 3.30 -10.07
CA PHE A 69 15.16 2.69 -8.91
C PHE A 69 14.82 3.40 -7.60
N THR A 70 14.83 4.74 -7.56
CA THR A 70 14.45 5.49 -6.35
C THR A 70 12.96 5.34 -6.03
N VAL A 71 12.10 5.27 -7.04
CA VAL A 71 10.67 4.95 -6.87
C VAL A 71 10.48 3.55 -6.28
N ASP A 72 11.22 2.55 -6.76
CA ASP A 72 11.15 1.20 -6.19
C ASP A 72 11.60 1.18 -4.73
N ILE A 73 12.69 1.88 -4.38
CA ILE A 73 13.11 2.06 -2.99
C ILE A 73 11.98 2.69 -2.18
N PHE A 74 11.36 3.76 -2.67
CA PHE A 74 10.27 4.44 -1.98
C PHE A 74 9.08 3.51 -1.71
N ILE A 75 8.66 2.71 -2.70
CA ILE A 75 7.56 1.75 -2.53
C ILE A 75 7.89 0.74 -1.42
N HIS A 76 9.09 0.17 -1.43
CA HIS A 76 9.44 -0.92 -0.51
C HIS A 76 9.79 -0.43 0.89
N PHE A 77 10.57 0.65 1.00
CA PHE A 77 10.97 1.21 2.29
C PHE A 77 9.87 2.04 2.93
N THR A 78 9.14 2.85 2.15
CA THR A 78 8.13 3.76 2.70
C THR A 78 6.74 3.14 2.69
N ILE A 79 6.22 2.84 1.50
CA ILE A 79 4.81 2.50 1.31
C ILE A 79 4.47 1.17 1.98
N PHE A 80 5.17 0.09 1.66
CA PHE A 80 4.89 -1.21 2.28
C PHE A 80 5.16 -1.21 3.78
N SER A 81 6.21 -0.53 4.24
CA SER A 81 6.50 -0.42 5.67
C SER A 81 5.40 0.30 6.44
N ILE A 82 4.94 1.47 5.96
CA ILE A 82 3.88 2.21 6.66
C ILE A 82 2.55 1.46 6.62
N CYS A 83 2.22 0.84 5.49
CA CYS A 83 1.01 0.05 5.37
C CYS A 83 1.07 -1.21 6.26
N ALA A 84 2.24 -1.82 6.44
CA ALA A 84 2.42 -2.92 7.39
C ALA A 84 2.27 -2.44 8.85
N ALA A 85 2.88 -1.31 9.20
CA ALA A 85 2.76 -0.72 10.55
C ALA A 85 1.31 -0.37 10.90
N VAL A 86 0.63 0.32 9.99
CA VAL A 86 -0.79 0.66 10.13
C VAL A 86 -1.65 -0.59 10.13
N GLY A 87 -1.34 -1.55 9.25
CA GLY A 87 -2.01 -2.84 9.15
C GLY A 87 -2.00 -3.60 10.47
N LEU A 88 -0.86 -3.64 11.16
CA LEU A 88 -0.70 -4.34 12.43
C LEU A 88 -1.38 -3.64 13.61
N ARG A 89 -1.52 -2.32 13.57
CA ARG A 89 -2.02 -1.52 14.70
C ARG A 89 -3.50 -1.20 14.59
N ALA A 90 -3.94 -0.76 13.41
CA ALA A 90 -5.26 -0.18 13.24
C ALA A 90 -6.27 -1.18 12.66
N LEU A 91 -5.87 -2.06 11.73
CA LEU A 91 -6.81 -2.98 11.08
C LEU A 91 -7.46 -4.00 12.02
N PRO A 92 -6.76 -4.59 13.01
CA PRO A 92 -7.41 -5.46 13.99
C PRO A 92 -8.49 -4.75 14.80
N LEU A 93 -8.36 -3.44 15.01
CA LEU A 93 -9.36 -2.63 15.68
C LEU A 93 -10.53 -2.32 14.73
N PHE A 94 -10.24 -1.94 13.48
CA PHE A 94 -11.24 -1.47 12.53
C PHE A 94 -12.09 -2.58 11.92
N LEU A 95 -11.51 -3.77 11.73
CA LEU A 95 -12.17 -4.92 11.10
C LEU A 95 -12.37 -6.10 12.06
N ARG A 96 -12.22 -5.87 13.38
CA ARG A 96 -12.26 -6.91 14.42
C ARG A 96 -11.38 -8.14 14.10
N LEU A 97 -10.23 -7.96 13.46
CA LEU A 97 -9.36 -9.08 13.09
C LEU A 97 -8.76 -9.76 14.34
N PRO A 98 -8.29 -11.01 14.24
CA PRO A 98 -7.64 -11.70 15.35
C PRO A 98 -6.48 -10.90 15.95
N ALA A 99 -6.23 -11.10 17.25
CA ALA A 99 -5.07 -10.52 17.89
C ALA A 99 -3.77 -11.04 17.24
N ILE A 100 -2.81 -10.15 17.01
CA ILE A 100 -1.50 -10.51 16.46
C ILE A 100 -0.72 -11.33 17.50
N LYS A 101 -0.66 -12.65 17.31
CA LYS A 101 0.05 -13.60 18.17
C LYS A 101 1.48 -13.92 17.69
N TRP A 102 1.82 -13.55 16.45
CA TRP A 102 3.13 -13.85 15.86
C TRP A 102 4.16 -12.74 16.14
N ASN A 103 5.45 -13.09 16.01
CA ASN A 103 6.55 -12.20 16.34
C ASN A 103 6.79 -11.17 15.22
N VAL A 104 6.15 -10.01 15.34
CA VAL A 104 6.26 -8.88 14.39
C VAL A 104 7.70 -8.38 14.25
N LYS A 105 8.47 -8.38 15.34
CA LYS A 105 9.87 -7.95 15.31
C LYS A 105 10.69 -8.84 14.37
N ARG A 106 10.57 -10.17 14.48
CA ARG A 106 11.30 -11.11 13.59
C ARG A 106 10.93 -10.90 12.13
N PHE A 107 9.64 -10.80 11.83
CA PHE A 107 9.17 -10.54 10.47
C PHE A 107 9.73 -9.23 9.89
N SER A 108 9.67 -8.12 10.64
CA SER A 108 10.18 -6.83 10.17
C SER A 108 11.69 -6.87 9.91
N ILE A 109 12.46 -7.60 10.71
CA ILE A 109 13.90 -7.83 10.47
C ILE A 109 14.11 -8.66 9.20
N PHE A 110 13.39 -9.77 9.01
CA PHE A 110 13.51 -10.57 7.78
C PHE A 110 13.14 -9.76 6.54
N TYR A 111 12.10 -8.93 6.63
CA TYR A 111 11.68 -8.05 5.56
C TYR A 111 12.74 -7.01 5.22
N LEU A 112 13.32 -6.36 6.25
CA LEU A 112 14.43 -5.42 6.09
C LEU A 112 15.64 -6.08 5.41
N ILE A 113 16.05 -7.26 5.87
CA ILE A 113 17.18 -8.00 5.28
C ILE A 113 16.87 -8.32 3.81
N ALA A 114 15.69 -8.87 3.51
CA ALA A 114 15.32 -9.22 2.14
C ALA A 114 15.38 -8.02 1.19
N ILE A 115 14.88 -6.86 1.64
CA ILE A 115 14.91 -5.61 0.87
C ILE A 115 16.34 -5.08 0.70
N LEU A 116 17.13 -5.04 1.78
CA LEU A 116 18.50 -4.54 1.72
C LEU A 116 19.35 -5.38 0.77
N VAL A 117 19.23 -6.72 0.85
CA VAL A 117 19.94 -7.62 -0.06
C VAL A 117 19.43 -7.41 -1.50
N PHE A 118 18.11 -7.32 -1.72
CA PHE A 118 17.55 -7.09 -3.06
C PHE A 118 18.09 -5.82 -3.73
N PHE A 119 18.01 -4.68 -3.04
CA PHE A 119 18.51 -3.41 -3.59
C PHE A 119 20.03 -3.35 -3.64
N GLY A 120 20.73 -3.92 -2.65
CA GLY A 120 22.18 -4.02 -2.65
C GLY A 120 22.71 -4.81 -3.85
N LEU A 121 22.10 -5.95 -4.18
CA LEU A 121 22.47 -6.72 -5.37
C LEU A 121 22.13 -6.00 -6.68
N LYS A 122 21.02 -5.26 -6.74
CA LYS A 122 20.70 -4.42 -7.92
C LYS A 122 21.75 -3.34 -8.15
N ILE A 123 22.17 -2.64 -7.10
CA ILE A 123 23.26 -1.64 -7.16
C ILE A 123 24.56 -2.33 -7.60
N PHE A 124 24.90 -3.45 -6.96
CA PHE A 124 26.12 -4.19 -7.27
C PHE A 124 26.15 -4.67 -8.74
N TYR A 125 25.04 -5.20 -9.25
CA TYR A 125 24.90 -5.60 -10.66
C TYR A 125 25.06 -4.44 -11.63
N HIS A 126 24.61 -3.24 -11.26
CA HIS A 126 24.74 -2.06 -12.10
C HIS A 126 26.20 -1.65 -12.31
N TYR A 127 27.05 -1.79 -11.28
CA TYR A 127 28.48 -1.45 -11.37
C TYR A 127 29.37 -2.62 -11.82
N ILE A 128 29.01 -3.85 -11.44
CA ILE A 128 29.80 -5.05 -11.71
C ILE A 128 28.89 -6.08 -12.37
N TYR A 129 29.10 -6.29 -13.66
CA TYR A 129 28.34 -7.28 -14.42
C TYR A 129 28.79 -8.71 -14.06
N ILE A 130 27.87 -9.48 -13.47
CA ILE A 130 28.06 -10.91 -13.18
C ILE A 130 26.85 -11.67 -13.74
N ALA A 131 27.08 -12.62 -14.64
CA ALA A 131 26.03 -13.32 -15.37
C ALA A 131 25.02 -14.10 -14.48
N SER A 132 25.44 -14.56 -13.30
CA SER A 132 24.57 -15.27 -12.35
C SER A 132 23.71 -14.35 -11.48
N LEU A 133 24.08 -13.07 -11.37
CA LEU A 133 23.50 -12.13 -10.42
C LEU A 133 22.02 -11.78 -10.71
N PRO A 134 21.57 -11.63 -11.98
CA PRO A 134 20.14 -11.45 -12.28
C PRO A 134 19.26 -12.57 -11.72
N LYS A 135 19.71 -13.84 -11.83
CA LYS A 135 18.95 -14.99 -11.28
C LYS A 135 18.81 -14.89 -9.77
N ILE A 136 19.89 -14.51 -9.07
CA ILE A 136 19.88 -14.32 -7.61
C ILE A 136 18.93 -13.18 -7.22
N ILE A 137 18.95 -12.07 -7.95
CA ILE A 137 18.04 -10.93 -7.74
C ILE A 137 16.59 -11.36 -7.89
N SER A 138 16.25 -12.14 -8.92
CA SER A 138 14.89 -12.66 -9.13
C SER A 138 14.44 -13.62 -8.03
N ILE A 139 15.30 -14.53 -7.57
CA ILE A 139 15.00 -15.43 -6.42
C ILE A 139 14.68 -14.62 -5.17
N ILE A 140 15.49 -13.61 -4.86
CA ILE A 140 15.28 -12.76 -3.67
C ILE A 140 14.01 -11.92 -3.81
N SER A 141 13.70 -11.44 -5.03
CA SER A 141 12.44 -10.74 -5.31
C SER A 141 11.22 -11.63 -5.04
N ILE A 142 11.26 -12.90 -5.48
CA ILE A 142 10.21 -13.89 -5.20
C ILE A 142 10.07 -14.12 -3.70
N LEU A 143 11.18 -14.32 -2.98
CA LEU A 143 11.17 -14.53 -1.54
C LEU A 143 10.57 -13.32 -0.78
N LYS A 144 10.95 -12.10 -1.16
CA LYS A 144 10.38 -10.85 -0.65
C LYS A 144 8.86 -10.81 -0.86
N ASN A 145 8.39 -11.16 -2.05
CA ASN A 145 6.96 -11.14 -2.36
C ASN A 145 6.19 -12.24 -1.61
N ALA A 146 6.75 -13.43 -1.51
CA ALA A 146 6.19 -14.52 -0.70
C ALA A 146 6.07 -14.11 0.78
N LEU A 147 7.05 -13.37 1.31
CA LEU A 147 7.01 -12.83 2.67
C LEU A 147 5.86 -11.82 2.85
N LEU A 148 5.60 -10.97 1.86
CA LEU A 148 4.45 -10.04 1.87
C LEU A 148 3.11 -10.79 1.74
N ILE A 149 3.01 -11.82 0.91
CA ILE A 149 1.81 -12.67 0.83
C ILE A 149 1.55 -13.36 2.18
N TRP A 150 2.60 -13.89 2.82
CA TRP A 150 2.52 -14.46 4.16
C TRP A 150 2.01 -13.43 5.18
N PHE A 151 2.42 -12.17 5.08
CA PHE A 151 1.91 -11.09 5.93
C PHE A 151 0.40 -10.86 5.72
N ILE A 152 -0.07 -10.80 4.48
CA ILE A 152 -1.51 -10.65 4.17
C ILE A 152 -2.30 -11.82 4.76
N TYR A 153 -1.81 -13.04 4.58
CA TYR A 153 -2.42 -14.24 5.14
C TYR A 153 -2.44 -14.22 6.68
N LYS A 154 -1.33 -13.83 7.32
CA LYS A 154 -1.25 -13.77 8.79
C LYS A 154 -2.10 -12.66 9.40
N LEU A 155 -2.31 -11.57 8.66
CA LEU A 155 -3.22 -10.50 9.04
C LEU A 155 -4.70 -10.92 8.96
N ASP A 156 -5.01 -11.91 8.13
CA ASP A 156 -6.35 -12.49 7.96
C ASP A 156 -7.40 -11.44 7.52
N VAL A 157 -6.96 -10.43 6.76
CA VAL A 157 -7.79 -9.31 6.32
C VAL A 157 -8.75 -9.69 5.19
N LEU A 158 -8.35 -10.65 4.34
CA LEU A 158 -9.12 -11.05 3.16
C LEU A 158 -10.21 -12.08 3.49
N PHE A 159 -9.85 -13.10 4.27
CA PHE A 159 -10.70 -14.27 4.48
C PHE A 159 -11.39 -14.27 5.85
N GLN A 160 -10.84 -13.58 6.85
CA GLN A 160 -11.36 -13.55 8.23
C GLN A 160 -11.66 -14.96 8.78
N THR A 161 -10.75 -15.90 8.52
CA THR A 161 -10.91 -17.33 8.87
C THR A 161 -10.86 -17.58 10.37
N ARG A 162 -10.26 -16.67 11.14
CA ARG A 162 -10.05 -16.85 12.58
C ARG A 162 -11.01 -15.98 13.39
N PRO A 163 -11.39 -16.43 14.60
CA PRO A 163 -12.30 -15.68 15.44
C PRO A 163 -11.72 -14.31 15.80
N PRO A 164 -12.58 -13.27 15.90
CA PRO A 164 -12.16 -11.93 16.26
C PRO A 164 -11.61 -11.92 17.69
N TRP A 165 -10.71 -10.98 17.99
CA TRP A 165 -10.15 -10.84 19.35
C TRP A 165 -11.21 -10.59 20.43
N THR A 166 -12.41 -10.11 20.04
CA THR A 166 -13.54 -9.87 20.94
C THR A 166 -14.32 -11.14 21.30
N ALA A 167 -14.07 -12.27 20.65
CA ALA A 167 -14.81 -13.52 20.91
C ALA A 167 -14.65 -13.99 22.36
N GLU A 168 -13.44 -13.85 22.92
CA GLU A 168 -13.13 -14.19 24.31
C GLU A 168 -13.83 -13.26 25.33
N GLN A 169 -14.33 -12.10 24.89
CA GLN A 169 -14.98 -11.08 25.76
C GLN A 169 -16.51 -11.08 25.63
N LYS A 170 -17.10 -12.03 24.88
CA LYS A 170 -18.53 -12.02 24.56
C LYS A 170 -19.40 -12.29 25.80
N GLU A 171 -18.94 -13.17 26.69
CA GLU A 171 -19.66 -13.56 27.91
C GLU A 171 -19.75 -12.43 28.96
N THR A 172 -18.80 -11.50 28.95
CA THR A 172 -18.73 -10.39 29.92
C THR A 172 -19.38 -9.10 29.43
N ARG A 173 -19.90 -9.06 28.20
CA ARG A 173 -20.46 -7.83 27.62
C ARG A 173 -21.88 -7.59 28.10
N VAL A 174 -22.10 -6.43 28.71
CA VAL A 174 -23.44 -5.89 28.93
C VAL A 174 -24.11 -5.68 27.57
N PRO A 175 -25.33 -6.19 27.36
CA PRO A 175 -26.02 -6.05 26.08
C PRO A 175 -26.28 -4.57 25.77
N HIS A 176 -25.75 -4.09 24.64
CA HIS A 176 -26.11 -2.79 24.07
C HIS A 176 -27.41 -2.90 23.26
N ARG A 177 -28.16 -1.80 23.18
CA ARG A 177 -29.46 -1.72 22.48
C ARG A 177 -29.40 -2.05 20.98
N LYS A 178 -28.23 -1.89 20.36
CA LYS A 178 -28.00 -2.19 18.94
C LYS A 178 -26.84 -3.17 18.82
N GLU A 179 -27.02 -4.17 17.97
CA GLU A 179 -25.93 -5.08 17.63
C GLU A 179 -25.01 -4.44 16.57
N PRO A 180 -23.69 -4.59 16.74
CA PRO A 180 -22.72 -4.14 15.74
C PRO A 180 -22.83 -4.97 14.46
N ARG A 181 -22.39 -4.41 13.33
CA ARG A 181 -22.33 -5.16 12.06
C ARG A 181 -21.50 -6.43 12.22
N GLU A 182 -21.86 -7.46 11.46
CA GLU A 182 -21.12 -8.73 11.45
C GLU A 182 -19.65 -8.48 11.12
N TYR A 183 -18.75 -9.03 11.94
CA TYR A 183 -17.29 -8.86 11.85
C TYR A 183 -16.75 -7.42 11.91
N LEU A 184 -17.55 -6.43 12.31
CA LEU A 184 -17.12 -5.03 12.37
C LEU A 184 -17.47 -4.39 13.72
N PRO A 185 -16.64 -3.43 14.19
CA PRO A 185 -16.86 -2.76 15.47
C PRO A 185 -17.96 -1.70 15.45
N ASP A 186 -18.51 -1.37 14.28
CA ASP A 186 -19.39 -0.22 14.09
C ASP A 186 -20.83 -0.62 13.73
N TYR A 187 -21.71 0.38 13.73
CA TYR A 187 -23.14 0.22 13.48
C TYR A 187 -23.58 0.66 12.08
N GLY A 188 -22.64 0.84 11.15
CA GLY A 188 -22.86 1.37 9.79
C GLY A 188 -22.58 2.87 9.63
N GLU A 189 -22.12 3.53 10.70
CA GLU A 189 -21.86 4.99 10.75
C GLU A 189 -20.75 5.44 9.80
N PHE A 190 -19.88 4.52 9.39
CA PHE A 190 -18.75 4.77 8.48
C PHE A 190 -18.95 4.15 7.09
N GLY A 191 -20.15 3.65 6.81
CA GLY A 191 -20.50 3.09 5.50
C GLY A 191 -19.75 1.78 5.23
N ARG A 192 -19.55 1.47 3.94
CA ARG A 192 -18.84 0.25 3.49
C ARG A 192 -17.33 0.48 3.36
N PHE A 193 -16.69 1.09 4.37
CA PHE A 193 -15.25 1.37 4.36
C PHE A 193 -14.41 0.09 4.27
N GLU A 194 -14.96 -1.04 4.74
CA GLU A 194 -14.34 -2.36 4.63
C GLU A 194 -14.11 -2.79 3.17
N TRP A 195 -14.91 -2.32 2.21
CA TRP A 195 -14.71 -2.60 0.79
C TRP A 195 -13.42 -1.95 0.28
N LEU A 196 -13.14 -0.70 0.69
CA LEU A 196 -11.90 -0.02 0.33
C LEU A 196 -10.67 -0.77 0.88
N ILE A 197 -10.72 -1.14 2.17
CA ILE A 197 -9.60 -1.83 2.82
C ILE A 197 -9.40 -3.23 2.23
N ARG A 198 -10.45 -4.04 2.08
CA ARG A 198 -10.32 -5.40 1.52
C ARG A 198 -9.84 -5.36 0.07
N SER A 199 -10.43 -4.49 -0.76
CA SER A 199 -9.96 -4.28 -2.13
C SER A 199 -8.50 -3.87 -2.20
N ALA A 200 -8.04 -3.02 -1.28
CA ALA A 200 -6.62 -2.65 -1.22
C ALA A 200 -5.72 -3.90 -1.10
N PHE A 201 -6.04 -4.79 -0.15
CA PHE A 201 -5.25 -6.01 0.05
C PHE A 201 -5.41 -7.02 -1.08
N ILE A 202 -6.55 -7.05 -1.78
CA ILE A 202 -6.73 -7.84 -3.00
C ILE A 202 -5.78 -7.34 -4.09
N TRP A 203 -5.72 -6.02 -4.34
CA TRP A 203 -4.80 -5.44 -5.32
C TRP A 203 -3.33 -5.64 -4.95
N LEU A 204 -2.99 -5.55 -3.66
CA LEU A 204 -1.65 -5.90 -3.19
C LEU A 204 -1.32 -7.36 -3.52
N PHE A 205 -2.21 -8.29 -3.16
CA PHE A 205 -2.01 -9.71 -3.42
C PHE A 205 -1.84 -10.00 -4.91
N ILE A 206 -2.73 -9.47 -5.75
CA ILE A 206 -2.67 -9.62 -7.21
C ILE A 206 -1.35 -9.07 -7.76
N GLY A 207 -0.94 -7.87 -7.35
CA GLY A 207 0.31 -7.27 -7.79
C GLY A 207 1.55 -8.09 -7.37
N LEU A 208 1.55 -8.66 -6.15
CA LEU A 208 2.63 -9.54 -5.69
C LEU A 208 2.69 -10.84 -6.50
N VAL A 209 1.55 -11.43 -6.86
CA VAL A 209 1.48 -12.62 -7.72
C VAL A 209 2.01 -12.30 -9.11
N PHE A 210 1.59 -11.19 -9.73
CA PHE A 210 2.12 -10.78 -11.03
C PHE A 210 3.62 -10.49 -11.01
N ASP A 211 4.14 -9.87 -9.95
CA ASP A 211 5.60 -9.70 -9.79
C ASP A 211 6.29 -11.05 -9.69
N ILE A 212 5.79 -11.99 -8.86
CA ILE A 212 6.35 -13.36 -8.79
C ILE A 212 6.35 -14.04 -10.17
N ILE A 213 5.25 -13.97 -10.93
CA ILE A 213 5.16 -14.55 -12.28
C ILE A 213 6.20 -13.89 -13.20
N SER A 214 6.34 -12.56 -13.15
CA SER A 214 7.34 -11.82 -13.92
C SER A 214 8.77 -12.28 -13.58
N GLN A 215 9.10 -12.42 -12.29
CA GLN A 215 10.41 -12.90 -11.84
C GLN A 215 10.67 -14.36 -12.21
N LEU A 216 9.65 -15.23 -12.17
CA LEU A 216 9.77 -16.61 -12.64
C LEU A 216 10.04 -16.65 -14.16
N GLY A 217 9.38 -15.78 -14.92
CA GLY A 217 9.67 -15.60 -16.35
C GLY A 217 11.13 -15.27 -16.60
N LEU A 218 11.71 -14.34 -15.83
CA LEU A 218 13.15 -14.02 -15.91
C LEU A 218 14.05 -15.20 -15.55
N LEU A 219 13.67 -16.03 -14.58
CA LEU A 219 14.46 -17.21 -14.17
C LEU A 219 14.49 -18.31 -15.25
N PHE A 220 13.36 -18.51 -15.93
CA PHE A 220 13.18 -19.55 -16.94
C PHE A 220 13.28 -19.04 -18.38
N TRP A 221 13.67 -17.77 -18.56
CA TRP A 221 13.77 -17.11 -19.87
C TRP A 221 12.45 -17.10 -20.67
N ILE A 222 11.32 -17.05 -19.95
CA ILE A 222 9.97 -16.96 -20.52
C ILE A 222 9.56 -15.50 -20.56
N GLN A 223 9.26 -14.98 -21.74
CA GLN A 223 8.70 -13.63 -21.90
C GLN A 223 7.25 -13.61 -21.42
N THR A 224 7.00 -12.96 -20.29
CA THR A 224 5.66 -12.90 -19.68
C THR A 224 4.81 -11.75 -20.21
N GLY A 225 5.42 -10.71 -20.79
CA GLY A 225 4.72 -9.49 -21.23
C GLY A 225 4.14 -8.64 -20.09
N ILE A 226 4.44 -8.97 -18.83
CA ILE A 226 3.93 -8.24 -17.66
C ILE A 226 4.79 -7.00 -17.43
N SER A 227 4.21 -5.81 -17.60
CA SER A 227 4.92 -4.55 -17.29
C SER A 227 5.08 -4.33 -15.79
N THR A 228 6.29 -3.95 -15.38
CA THR A 228 6.57 -3.51 -14.01
C THR A 228 5.75 -2.27 -13.63
N ASP A 229 5.42 -1.42 -14.59
CA ASP A 229 4.60 -0.23 -14.33
C ASP A 229 3.16 -0.59 -13.96
N GLY A 230 2.60 -1.62 -14.60
CA GLY A 230 1.29 -2.14 -14.25
C GLY A 230 1.23 -2.69 -12.82
N ILE A 231 2.27 -3.42 -12.42
CA ILE A 231 2.43 -3.91 -11.04
C ILE A 231 2.53 -2.73 -10.05
N ARG A 232 3.31 -1.69 -10.36
CA ARG A 232 3.42 -0.50 -9.52
C ARG A 232 2.07 0.21 -9.36
N HIS A 233 1.25 0.30 -10.40
CA HIS A 233 -0.09 0.87 -10.31
C HIS A 233 -1.03 0.02 -9.44
N MET A 234 -0.92 -1.31 -9.47
CA MET A 234 -1.65 -2.17 -8.53
C MET A 234 -1.25 -1.88 -7.08
N TRP A 235 0.04 -1.65 -6.81
CA TRP A 235 0.52 -1.33 -5.45
C TRP A 235 0.20 0.10 -5.00
N LEU A 236 0.29 1.08 -5.89
CA LEU A 236 0.09 2.49 -5.54
C LEU A 236 -1.39 2.88 -5.63
N ALA A 237 -2.00 2.77 -6.82
CA ALA A 237 -3.40 3.14 -7.01
C ALA A 237 -4.35 2.11 -6.41
N GLY A 238 -4.07 0.81 -6.58
CA GLY A 238 -4.89 -0.28 -6.05
C GLY A 238 -4.76 -0.44 -4.54
N PHE A 239 -3.57 -0.73 -4.05
CA PHE A 239 -3.38 -0.97 -2.62
C PHE A 239 -3.32 0.32 -1.80
N THR A 240 -2.35 1.20 -2.09
CA THR A 240 -2.04 2.32 -1.19
C THR A 240 -3.18 3.33 -1.13
N SER A 241 -3.70 3.78 -2.26
CA SER A 241 -4.78 4.78 -2.30
C SER A 241 -6.07 4.27 -1.66
N LEU A 242 -6.51 3.04 -1.98
CA LEU A 242 -7.70 2.45 -1.37
C LEU A 242 -7.53 2.26 0.13
N LEU A 243 -6.35 1.82 0.59
CA LEU A 243 -6.07 1.68 2.02
C LEU A 243 -6.13 3.03 2.72
N ILE A 244 -5.49 4.07 2.18
CA ILE A 244 -5.52 5.43 2.75
C ILE A 244 -6.96 5.93 2.84
N MET A 245 -7.75 5.80 1.76
CA MET A 245 -9.15 6.25 1.75
C MET A 245 -10.00 5.48 2.77
N GLY A 246 -9.87 4.14 2.82
CA GLY A 246 -10.60 3.30 3.77
C GLY A 246 -10.24 3.59 5.22
N MET A 247 -8.97 3.80 5.50
CA MET A 247 -8.47 4.20 6.82
C MET A 247 -8.95 5.60 7.21
N ALA A 248 -8.87 6.57 6.29
CA ALA A 248 -9.30 7.94 6.52
C ALA A 248 -10.79 8.04 6.86
N VAL A 249 -11.65 7.31 6.12
CA VAL A 249 -13.10 7.25 6.39
C VAL A 249 -13.39 6.82 7.83
N ARG A 250 -12.61 5.90 8.38
CA ARG A 250 -12.83 5.38 9.74
C ARG A 250 -12.14 6.21 10.82
N MET A 251 -10.97 6.77 10.51
CA MET A 251 -10.08 7.38 11.49
C MET A 251 -10.35 8.88 11.68
N ILE A 252 -10.56 9.62 10.59
CA ILE A 252 -10.68 11.09 10.66
C ILE A 252 -11.91 11.54 11.46
N PRO A 253 -13.12 10.94 11.32
CA PRO A 253 -14.25 11.39 12.13
C PRO A 253 -14.05 11.24 13.65
N GLY A 254 -13.25 10.26 14.08
CA GLY A 254 -12.90 10.11 15.49
C GLY A 254 -11.87 11.15 15.96
N MET A 255 -11.03 11.63 15.06
CA MET A 255 -10.05 12.70 15.35
C MET A 255 -10.69 14.09 15.35
N THR A 256 -11.78 14.30 14.60
CA THR A 256 -12.49 15.60 14.51
C THR A 256 -13.70 15.70 15.43
N GLY A 257 -14.06 14.63 16.16
CA GLY A 257 -15.22 14.62 17.06
C GLY A 257 -16.57 14.41 16.36
N ALA A 258 -16.63 14.32 15.03
CA ALA A 258 -17.87 14.09 14.27
C ALA A 258 -18.52 12.73 14.57
N MET A 259 -17.73 11.73 15.01
CA MET A 259 -18.12 10.37 15.40
C MET A 259 -18.85 9.51 14.34
N LYS A 260 -19.36 10.09 13.24
CA LYS A 260 -20.05 9.40 12.13
C LYS A 260 -19.94 10.18 10.82
N LEU A 261 -20.23 9.53 9.70
CA LEU A 261 -20.39 10.21 8.40
C LEU A 261 -21.83 10.68 8.19
N GLN A 262 -22.00 11.83 7.53
CA GLN A 262 -23.34 12.33 7.15
C GLN A 262 -24.02 11.46 6.08
N ARG A 263 -23.25 10.91 5.13
CA ARG A 263 -23.76 10.06 4.04
C ARG A 263 -22.94 8.78 3.88
N PRO A 264 -23.08 7.80 4.80
CA PRO A 264 -22.29 6.57 4.81
C PRO A 264 -22.37 5.75 3.51
N ASN A 265 -23.51 5.77 2.81
CA ASN A 265 -23.73 5.02 1.58
C ASN A 265 -22.80 5.44 0.44
N ARG A 266 -22.29 6.69 0.44
CA ARG A 266 -21.36 7.17 -0.59
C ARG A 266 -20.01 6.45 -0.56
N VAL A 267 -19.64 5.84 0.56
CA VAL A 267 -18.40 5.07 0.69
C VAL A 267 -18.42 3.83 -0.21
N ALA A 268 -19.58 3.21 -0.41
CA ALA A 268 -19.71 2.07 -1.34
C ALA A 268 -19.52 2.52 -2.80
N ILE A 269 -20.12 3.65 -3.18
CA ILE A 269 -19.96 4.24 -4.52
C ILE A 269 -18.50 4.60 -4.75
N LEU A 270 -17.85 5.24 -3.78
CA LEU A 270 -16.42 5.53 -3.81
C LEU A 270 -15.59 4.27 -4.07
N ALA A 271 -15.87 3.19 -3.32
CA ALA A 271 -15.15 1.93 -3.48
C ALA A 271 -15.30 1.35 -4.89
N ILE A 272 -16.51 1.37 -5.46
CA ILE A 272 -16.77 0.88 -6.83
C ILE A 272 -16.00 1.72 -7.85
N VAL A 273 -16.15 3.05 -7.80
CA VAL A 273 -15.53 3.97 -8.77
C VAL A 273 -14.01 3.86 -8.76
N VAL A 274 -13.38 3.83 -7.57
CA VAL A 274 -11.92 3.75 -7.48
C VAL A 274 -11.41 2.36 -7.88
N ASN A 275 -12.11 1.27 -7.53
CA ASN A 275 -11.72 -0.06 -8.01
C ASN A 275 -11.84 -0.18 -9.53
N MET A 276 -12.87 0.39 -10.16
CA MET A 276 -13.00 0.43 -11.62
C MET A 276 -11.86 1.23 -12.26
N ALA A 277 -11.49 2.37 -11.67
CA ALA A 277 -10.33 3.14 -12.12
C ALA A 277 -9.03 2.32 -12.07
N VAL A 278 -8.79 1.64 -10.95
CA VAL A 278 -7.60 0.78 -10.78
C VAL A 278 -7.63 -0.39 -11.76
N LEU A 279 -8.78 -1.05 -11.94
CA LEU A 279 -8.94 -2.15 -12.88
C LEU A 279 -8.58 -1.72 -14.30
N PHE A 280 -9.12 -0.61 -14.78
CA PHE A 280 -8.82 -0.10 -16.12
C PHE A 280 -7.34 0.25 -16.28
N ARG A 281 -6.71 0.85 -15.25
CA ARG A 281 -5.28 1.18 -15.27
C ARG A 281 -4.39 -0.06 -15.24
N ALA A 282 -4.70 -1.01 -14.37
CA ALA A 282 -3.88 -2.19 -14.12
C ALA A 282 -3.99 -3.18 -15.30
N LEU A 283 -5.21 -3.40 -15.81
CA LEU A 283 -5.46 -4.31 -16.92
C LEU A 283 -4.71 -3.86 -18.19
N THR A 284 -4.74 -2.56 -18.49
CA THR A 284 -4.09 -2.01 -19.69
C THR A 284 -2.57 -2.11 -19.66
N LEU A 285 -1.97 -2.14 -18.46
CA LEU A 285 -0.51 -2.19 -18.31
C LEU A 285 0.02 -3.61 -18.06
N VAL A 286 -0.79 -4.53 -17.53
CA VAL A 286 -0.33 -5.89 -17.20
C VAL A 286 -0.65 -6.90 -18.30
N LEU A 287 -1.63 -6.65 -19.17
CA LEU A 287 -1.96 -7.57 -20.25
C LEU A 287 -0.80 -7.69 -21.26
N PRO A 288 -0.36 -8.91 -21.59
CA PRO A 288 0.61 -9.12 -22.65
C PRO A 288 0.07 -8.66 -24.01
N GLU A 289 0.93 -8.10 -24.85
CA GLU A 289 0.56 -7.64 -26.20
C GLU A 289 -0.08 -8.76 -27.05
N SER A 290 0.39 -10.00 -26.89
CA SER A 290 -0.19 -11.17 -27.56
C SER A 290 -1.67 -11.38 -27.25
N TRP A 291 -2.13 -11.02 -26.05
CA TRP A 291 -3.55 -11.10 -25.68
C TRP A 291 -4.35 -9.94 -26.29
N LEU A 292 -3.74 -8.75 -26.39
CA LEU A 292 -4.37 -7.59 -27.00
C LEU A 292 -4.61 -7.80 -28.50
N ASN A 293 -3.70 -8.50 -29.17
CA ASN A 293 -3.80 -8.78 -30.61
C ASN A 293 -4.90 -9.79 -30.96
N ILE A 294 -5.43 -10.54 -30.00
CA ILE A 294 -6.58 -11.44 -30.21
C ILE A 294 -7.89 -10.65 -30.34
N ILE A 295 -7.97 -9.49 -29.69
CA ILE A 295 -9.18 -8.67 -29.67
C ILE A 295 -9.12 -7.66 -30.83
N PRO A 296 -10.11 -7.63 -31.75
CA PRO A 296 -10.19 -6.60 -32.77
C PRO A 296 -10.14 -5.21 -32.13
N ASN A 297 -9.22 -4.36 -32.58
CA ASN A 297 -8.97 -3.02 -32.02
C ASN A 297 -8.53 -3.02 -30.54
N GLY A 298 -7.90 -4.09 -30.05
CA GLY A 298 -7.47 -4.21 -28.65
C GLY A 298 -6.55 -3.08 -28.17
N SER A 299 -5.67 -2.57 -29.03
CA SER A 299 -4.79 -1.41 -28.73
C SER A 299 -5.57 -0.10 -28.53
N ILE A 300 -6.61 0.14 -29.32
CA ILE A 300 -7.47 1.33 -29.20
C ILE A 300 -8.29 1.23 -27.91
N ILE A 301 -8.89 0.06 -27.65
CA ILE A 301 -9.69 -0.19 -26.44
C ILE A 301 -8.82 0.02 -25.19
N THR A 302 -7.61 -0.54 -25.16
CA THR A 302 -6.71 -0.38 -24.01
C THR A 302 -6.30 1.06 -23.79
N THR A 303 -5.99 1.81 -24.85
CA THR A 303 -5.68 3.25 -24.75
C THR A 303 -6.87 4.05 -24.18
N GLN A 304 -8.10 3.75 -24.62
CA GLN A 304 -9.31 4.39 -24.10
C GLN A 304 -9.56 4.04 -22.62
N LEU A 305 -9.42 2.77 -22.24
CA LEU A 305 -9.53 2.33 -20.85
C LEU A 305 -8.49 3.02 -19.96
N PHE A 306 -7.26 3.15 -20.45
CA PHE A 306 -6.20 3.87 -19.76
C PHE A 306 -6.58 5.34 -19.52
N GLY A 307 -7.13 6.04 -20.53
CA GLY A 307 -7.64 7.41 -20.39
C GLY A 307 -8.80 7.50 -19.38
N LEU A 308 -9.79 6.63 -19.51
CA LEU A 308 -10.96 6.57 -18.62
C LEU A 308 -10.59 6.28 -17.16
N SER A 309 -9.53 5.50 -16.93
CA SER A 309 -9.04 5.21 -15.57
C SER A 309 -8.69 6.49 -14.80
N GLY A 310 -8.09 7.48 -15.46
CA GLY A 310 -7.75 8.76 -14.82
C GLY A 310 -8.98 9.57 -14.45
N ILE A 311 -9.97 9.64 -15.37
CA ILE A 311 -11.23 10.35 -15.14
C ILE A 311 -11.99 9.72 -13.97
N LEU A 312 -12.12 8.39 -13.96
CA LEU A 312 -12.78 7.67 -12.86
C LEU A 312 -12.06 7.89 -11.52
N PHE A 313 -10.73 7.90 -11.51
CA PHE A 313 -9.97 8.16 -10.28
C PHE A 313 -10.23 9.58 -9.76
N MET A 314 -10.28 10.58 -10.63
CA MET A 314 -10.61 11.97 -10.27
C MET A 314 -12.04 12.10 -9.71
N ILE A 315 -13.02 11.41 -10.33
CA ILE A 315 -14.39 11.34 -9.79
C ILE A 315 -14.38 10.70 -8.40
N GLY A 316 -13.61 9.62 -8.20
CA GLY A 316 -13.41 8.98 -6.90
C GLY A 316 -12.85 9.95 -5.85
N LEU A 317 -11.81 10.71 -6.18
CA LEU A 317 -11.26 11.75 -5.30
C LEU A 317 -12.29 12.83 -4.95
N TRP A 318 -13.07 13.26 -5.93
CA TRP A 318 -14.15 14.22 -5.69
C TRP A 318 -15.21 13.66 -4.73
N ILE A 319 -15.65 12.42 -4.93
CA ILE A 319 -16.58 11.74 -4.02
C ILE A 319 -15.98 11.68 -2.61
N PHE A 320 -14.73 11.22 -2.48
CA PHE A 320 -14.02 11.14 -1.19
C PHE A 320 -13.96 12.50 -0.49
N TYR A 321 -13.61 13.56 -1.22
CA TYR A 321 -13.64 14.94 -0.70
C TYR A 321 -15.04 15.33 -0.20
N THR A 322 -16.11 15.04 -0.94
CA THR A 322 -17.47 15.37 -0.48
C THR A 322 -17.92 14.59 0.76
N ILE A 323 -17.39 13.39 0.96
CA ILE A 323 -17.63 12.58 2.18
C ILE A 323 -16.90 13.21 3.37
N MET A 324 -15.66 13.68 3.17
CA MET A 324 -14.80 14.18 4.23
C MET A 324 -15.04 15.64 4.59
N LYS A 325 -15.49 16.48 3.65
CA LYS A 325 -15.70 17.92 3.85
C LYS A 325 -16.57 18.25 5.08
N PRO A 326 -17.71 17.58 5.33
CA PRO A 326 -18.52 17.88 6.51
C PRO A 326 -17.84 17.46 7.82
N VAL A 327 -17.15 16.31 7.82
CA VAL A 327 -16.41 15.78 8.98
C VAL A 327 -15.32 16.74 9.44
N LEU A 328 -14.68 17.43 8.51
CA LEU A 328 -13.63 18.41 8.79
C LEU A 328 -14.17 19.75 9.30
N LYS A 329 -15.43 20.10 9.01
CA LYS A 329 -16.06 21.33 9.52
C LYS A 329 -16.51 21.22 10.97
N GLU A 330 -16.74 20.01 11.45
CA GLU A 330 -17.16 19.72 12.81
C GLU A 330 -15.97 19.66 13.80
N ALA A 331 -14.73 19.87 13.32
CA ALA A 331 -13.56 19.92 14.18
C ALA A 331 -13.64 21.16 15.10
N PRO A 332 -13.56 20.98 16.43
CA PRO A 332 -13.52 22.10 17.36
C PRO A 332 -12.29 22.96 17.05
N ILE A 333 -12.51 24.28 16.93
CA ILE A 333 -11.43 25.27 16.87
C ILE A 333 -11.06 25.55 18.33
N ASP A 334 -10.18 24.71 18.88
CA ASP A 334 -9.60 24.91 20.20
C ASP A 334 -8.35 25.80 20.13
#